data_AF-A0A397A3S1-F1
#
_entry.id   AF-A0A397A3S1-F1
#
_cell.length_a   1.000
_cell.length_b   1.000
_cell.length_c   1.000
_cell.angle_alpha   90.00
_cell.angle_beta   90.00
_cell.angle_gamma   90.00
#
_symmetry.space_group_name_H-M   'P 1'
#
loop_
_entity.id
_entity.type
_entity.pdbx_description
1 polymer ?
#
loop_
_entity_poly.entity_id
_entity_poly.type
_entity_poly.pdbx_seq_one_letter_code
_entity_poly.pdbx_strand_id
1 'polypeptide(L)'
;MSGKGKATGGRGKKGKSSSRSSKAGLQFPVGRVARFLKKGRFSQRIGGGAPVYLAAVLEYLCAEILELAGNAARDNKKSRITPRHIQLAVRNDEELNKLLGDVTI
;
A
#
# COMPACT_ATOMS: atom_id res chain seq x y z
N MET A 1 -6.50 -37.55 -47.37
CA MET A 1 -7.26 -36.27 -47.48
C MET A 1 -8.17 -36.20 -46.26
N SER A 2 -8.23 -35.20 -45.39
CA SER A 2 -7.74 -33.83 -45.38
C SER A 2 -7.63 -33.42 -43.91
N GLY A 3 -6.48 -32.86 -43.51
CA GLY A 3 -6.31 -32.29 -42.19
C GLY A 3 -7.03 -30.94 -42.08
N LYS A 4 -7.47 -30.59 -40.86
CA LYS A 4 -7.65 -29.18 -40.49
C LYS A 4 -7.54 -29.03 -38.97
N GLY A 5 -6.31 -28.81 -38.52
CA GLY A 5 -6.05 -28.27 -37.19
C GLY A 5 -6.69 -26.90 -37.05
N LYS A 6 -7.46 -26.71 -35.98
CA LYS A 6 -8.04 -25.41 -35.64
C LYS A 6 -7.11 -24.73 -34.64
N ALA A 7 -6.37 -23.77 -35.18
CA ALA A 7 -5.46 -22.83 -34.55
C ALA A 7 -5.59 -22.68 -33.02
N THR A 8 -4.50 -23.01 -32.33
CA THR A 8 -4.18 -22.40 -31.05
C THR A 8 -4.18 -20.89 -31.23
N GLY A 9 -5.23 -20.21 -30.76
CA GLY A 9 -5.33 -18.76 -30.78
C GLY A 9 -4.11 -18.18 -30.10
N GLY A 10 -3.18 -17.66 -30.90
CA GLY A 10 -1.96 -17.04 -30.43
C GLY A 10 -2.33 -15.96 -29.42
N ARG A 11 -1.78 -16.07 -28.21
CA ARG A 11 -1.69 -14.92 -27.31
C ARG A 11 -0.89 -13.88 -28.08
N GLY A 12 -1.59 -12.95 -28.72
CA GLY A 12 -0.99 -11.76 -29.32
C GLY A 12 -0.03 -11.15 -28.32
N LYS A 13 1.11 -10.67 -28.81
CA LYS A 13 2.22 -10.07 -28.05
C LYS A 13 1.61 -9.25 -26.89
N LYS A 14 1.62 -9.80 -25.66
CA LYS A 14 1.05 -9.10 -24.51
C LYS A 14 1.85 -7.82 -24.36
N GLY A 15 1.23 -6.68 -24.63
CA GLY A 15 1.80 -5.39 -24.29
C GLY A 15 2.24 -5.40 -22.82
N LYS A 16 3.29 -4.65 -22.49
CA LYS A 16 3.87 -4.60 -21.14
C LYS A 16 2.75 -4.38 -20.12
N SER A 17 2.50 -5.35 -19.25
CA SER A 17 1.42 -5.26 -18.27
C SER A 17 1.79 -4.20 -17.24
N SER A 18 1.04 -3.10 -17.18
CA SER A 18 1.20 -2.10 -16.12
C SER A 18 0.41 -2.52 -14.87
N SER A 19 1.04 -2.40 -13.70
CA SER A 19 0.42 -2.75 -12.41
C SER A 19 -0.63 -1.71 -12.02
N ARG A 20 -1.63 -2.12 -11.24
CA ARG A 20 -2.64 -1.19 -10.72
C ARG A 20 -2.02 -0.09 -9.84
N SER A 21 -0.96 -0.39 -9.09
CA SER A 21 -0.22 0.59 -8.31
C SER A 21 0.46 1.64 -9.20
N SER A 22 1.16 1.20 -10.25
CA SER A 22 1.81 2.11 -11.21
C SER A 22 0.80 3.01 -11.93
N LYS A 23 -0.37 2.48 -12.31
CA LYS A 23 -1.46 3.28 -12.89
C LYS A 23 -2.07 4.29 -11.91
N ALA A 24 -2.06 3.97 -10.62
CA ALA A 24 -2.59 4.84 -9.56
C ALA A 24 -1.54 5.82 -9.00
N GLY A 25 -0.27 5.73 -9.42
CA GLY A 25 0.81 6.56 -8.88
C GLY A 25 1.21 6.23 -7.44
N LEU A 26 0.93 5.01 -6.97
CA LEU A 26 1.15 4.59 -5.57
C LEU A 26 2.35 3.65 -5.46
N GLN A 27 3.15 3.80 -4.41
CA GLN A 27 4.16 2.82 -4.00
C GLN A 27 3.52 1.58 -3.37
N PHE A 28 2.41 1.75 -2.66
CA PHE A 28 1.72 0.67 -1.98
C PHE A 28 1.03 -0.29 -2.97
N PRO A 29 0.95 -1.58 -2.63
CA PRO A 29 0.49 -2.61 -3.55
C PRO A 29 -1.04 -2.69 -3.63
N VAL A 30 -1.68 -1.86 -4.45
CA VAL A 30 -3.13 -1.87 -4.75
C VAL A 30 -3.64 -3.28 -5.07
N GLY A 31 -2.84 -4.05 -5.80
CA GLY A 31 -3.14 -5.44 -6.15
C GLY A 31 -3.34 -6.35 -4.93
N ARG A 32 -2.46 -6.20 -3.93
CA ARG A 32 -2.44 -6.97 -2.69
C ARG A 32 -3.53 -6.50 -1.74
N VAL A 33 -3.75 -5.19 -1.63
CA VAL A 33 -4.84 -4.60 -0.84
C VAL A 33 -6.19 -5.13 -1.33
N ALA A 34 -6.42 -5.16 -2.65
CA ALA A 34 -7.64 -5.75 -3.22
C ALA A 34 -7.85 -7.22 -2.85
N ARG A 35 -6.77 -8.02 -2.81
CA ARG A 35 -6.82 -9.42 -2.39
C ARG A 35 -7.18 -9.53 -0.90
N PHE A 36 -6.62 -8.67 -0.05
CA PHE A 36 -6.91 -8.65 1.37
C PHE A 36 -8.34 -8.21 1.67
N LEU A 37 -8.87 -7.19 0.98
CA LEU A 37 -10.27 -6.79 1.08
C LEU A 37 -11.24 -7.94 0.75
N LYS A 38 -10.94 -8.72 -0.30
CA LYS A 38 -11.74 -9.92 -0.65
C LYS A 38 -11.61 -11.02 0.40
N LYS A 39 -10.40 -11.26 0.92
CA LYS A 39 -10.16 -12.27 1.95
C LYS A 39 -10.87 -11.93 3.27
N GLY A 40 -10.92 -10.65 3.63
CA GLY A 40 -11.58 -10.16 4.83
C GLY A 40 -13.11 -10.25 4.79
N ARG A 41 -13.72 -10.48 3.61
CA ARG A 41 -15.17 -10.62 3.44
C ARG A 41 -15.99 -9.45 4.04
N PHE A 42 -15.43 -8.24 4.03
CA PHE A 42 -16.10 -7.03 4.54
C PHE A 42 -17.39 -6.69 3.77
N SER A 43 -17.51 -7.15 2.52
CA SER A 43 -18.72 -7.06 1.71
C SER A 43 -18.76 -8.18 0.67
N GLN A 44 -19.95 -8.42 0.09
CA GLN A 44 -20.11 -9.39 -1.00
C GLN A 44 -19.33 -8.99 -2.27
N ARG A 45 -19.23 -7.68 -2.55
CA ARG A 45 -18.53 -7.13 -3.72
C ARG A 45 -17.67 -5.94 -3.33
N ILE A 46 -16.43 -5.93 -3.81
CA ILE A 46 -15.48 -4.84 -3.60
C ILE A 46 -15.39 -4.02 -4.90
N GLY A 47 -15.74 -2.74 -4.82
CA GLY A 47 -15.64 -1.80 -5.95
C GLY A 47 -14.19 -1.61 -6.42
N GLY A 48 -13.99 -1.28 -7.70
CA GLY A 48 -12.67 -1.15 -8.30
C GLY A 48 -11.78 -0.08 -7.66
N GLY A 49 -12.38 1.02 -7.19
CA GLY A 49 -11.69 2.13 -6.54
C GLY A 49 -11.33 1.89 -5.06
N ALA A 50 -12.06 1.02 -4.35
CA ALA A 50 -11.83 0.76 -2.93
C ALA A 50 -10.38 0.36 -2.59
N PRO A 51 -9.73 -0.60 -3.30
CA PRO A 51 -8.34 -0.94 -3.00
C PRO A 51 -7.33 0.15 -3.41
N VAL A 52 -7.69 1.06 -4.31
CA VAL A 52 -6.84 2.20 -4.67
C VAL A 52 -6.89 3.22 -3.54
N TYR A 53 -8.09 3.60 -3.12
CA TYR A 53 -8.30 4.56 -2.04
C TYR A 53 -7.65 4.09 -0.73
N LEU A 54 -7.91 2.84 -0.32
CA LEU A 54 -7.30 2.30 0.90
C LEU A 54 -5.78 2.23 0.80
N ALA A 55 -5.22 1.85 -0.37
CA ALA A 55 -3.76 1.85 -0.54
C ALA A 55 -3.17 3.26 -0.42
N ALA A 56 -3.84 4.27 -1.00
CA ALA A 56 -3.41 5.67 -0.92
C ALA A 56 -3.44 6.19 0.52
N VAL A 57 -4.51 5.93 1.27
CA VAL A 57 -4.62 6.35 2.69
C VAL A 57 -3.54 5.68 3.54
N LEU A 58 -3.30 4.38 3.36
CA LEU A 58 -2.26 3.68 4.09
C LEU A 58 -0.85 4.19 3.73
N GLU A 59 -0.61 4.49 2.46
CA GLU A 59 0.65 5.07 1.99
C GLU A 59 0.88 6.45 2.60
N TYR A 60 -0.16 7.30 2.61
CA TYR A 60 -0.12 8.63 3.23
C TYR A 60 0.21 8.55 4.73
N LEU A 61 -0.53 7.74 5.50
CA LEU A 61 -0.28 7.60 6.94
C LEU A 61 1.12 7.05 7.23
N CYS A 62 1.61 6.10 6.43
CA CYS A 62 2.98 5.61 6.56
C CYS A 62 4.01 6.70 6.23
N ALA A 63 3.79 7.51 5.19
CA ALA A 63 4.69 8.60 4.82
C ALA A 63 4.78 9.63 5.95
N GLU A 64 3.64 10.05 6.52
CA GLU A 64 3.57 11.02 7.62
C GLU A 64 4.35 10.54 8.86
N ILE A 65 4.10 9.30 9.31
CA ILE A 65 4.81 8.71 10.45
C ILE A 65 6.32 8.61 10.17
N LEU A 66 6.72 8.24 8.94
CA LEU A 66 8.13 8.10 8.57
C LEU A 66 8.84 9.45 8.44
N GLU A 67 8.14 10.50 8.00
CA GLU A 67 8.67 11.86 7.94
C GLU A 67 9.00 12.37 9.35
N LEU A 68 8.03 12.30 10.26
CA LEU A 68 8.22 12.73 11.65
C LEU A 68 9.25 11.86 12.39
N ALA A 69 9.23 10.54 12.20
CA ALA A 69 10.21 9.64 12.81
C ALA A 69 11.61 9.84 12.21
N GLY A 70 11.71 10.22 10.93
CA GLY A 70 12.94 10.60 10.27
C GLY A 70 13.53 11.88 10.86
N ASN A 71 12.70 12.88 11.12
CA ASN A 71 13.10 14.11 11.81
C ASN A 71 13.59 13.80 13.23
N ALA A 72 12.83 13.02 14.01
CA ALA A 72 13.25 12.60 15.35
C ALA A 72 14.57 11.81 15.36
N ALA A 73 14.81 10.97 14.34
CA ALA A 73 16.08 10.27 14.19
C ALA A 73 17.25 11.23 13.92
N ARG A 74 17.03 12.22 13.04
CA ARG A 74 18.00 13.24 12.68
C ARG A 74 18.35 14.12 13.89
N ASP A 75 17.36 14.54 14.68
CA ASP A 75 17.56 15.34 15.89
C ASP A 75 18.37 14.58 16.94
N ASN A 76 18.16 13.26 17.03
CA ASN A 76 18.97 12.36 17.85
C ASN A 76 20.34 12.01 17.23
N LYS A 77 20.72 12.66 16.13
CA LYS A 77 21.98 12.44 15.39
C LYS A 77 22.17 10.98 14.96
N LYS A 78 21.07 10.32 14.56
CA LYS A 78 21.06 8.93 14.05
C LYS A 78 20.61 8.92 12.60
N SER A 79 21.21 8.02 11.81
CA SER A 79 20.82 7.78 10.41
C SER A 79 19.73 6.71 10.25
N ARG A 80 19.42 5.97 11.31
CA ARG A 80 18.42 4.88 11.30
C ARG A 80 17.24 5.23 12.20
N ILE A 81 16.03 5.08 11.67
CA ILE A 81 14.80 5.11 12.45
C ILE A 81 14.74 3.88 13.35
N THR A 82 14.44 4.09 14.63
CA THR A 82 14.27 3.03 15.64
C THR A 82 12.86 3.14 16.24
N PRO A 83 12.35 2.13 16.97
CA PRO A 83 11.05 2.22 17.65
C PRO A 83 10.91 3.47 18.52
N ARG A 84 11.99 3.93 19.16
CA ARG A 84 11.98 5.18 19.96
C ARG A 84 11.64 6.40 19.10
N HIS A 85 12.14 6.48 17.88
CA HIS A 85 11.84 7.61 16.98
C HIS A 85 10.39 7.58 16.51
N ILE A 86 9.83 6.40 16.27
CA ILE A 86 8.40 6.23 15.96
C ILE A 86 7.53 6.65 17.14
N GLN A 87 7.87 6.19 18.35
CA GLN A 87 7.16 6.58 19.57
C GLN A 87 7.19 8.10 19.77
N LEU A 88 8.34 8.74 19.59
CA LEU A 88 8.45 10.20 19.70
C LEU A 88 7.59 10.92 18.65
N ALA A 89 7.66 10.48 17.39
CA ALA A 89 6.85 11.04 16.31
C ALA A 89 5.35 10.94 16.60
N VAL A 90 4.87 9.75 16.98
CA VAL A 90 3.44 9.51 17.25
C VAL A 90 2.96 10.27 18.47
N ARG A 91 3.73 10.32 19.57
CA ARG A 91 3.28 10.93 20.83
C ARG A 91 3.37 12.47 20.84
N ASN A 92 4.22 13.05 20.00
CA ASN A 92 4.35 14.50 19.90
C ASN A 92 3.43 15.13 18.85
N ASP A 93 2.83 14.33 17.98
CA ASP A 93 1.82 14.78 17.02
C ASP A 93 0.41 14.53 17.56
N GLU A 94 -0.44 15.56 17.58
CA GLU A 94 -1.76 15.49 18.21
C GLU A 94 -2.69 14.49 17.49
N GLU A 95 -2.69 14.52 16.16
CA GLU A 95 -3.59 13.70 15.35
C GLU A 95 -3.18 12.24 15.38
N LEU A 96 -1.87 11.95 15.26
CA LEU A 96 -1.33 10.59 15.36
C LEU A 96 -1.45 10.03 16.78
N ASN A 97 -1.24 10.84 17.82
CA ASN A 97 -1.43 10.39 19.20
C ASN A 97 -2.90 10.07 19.47
N LYS A 98 -3.84 10.84 18.89
CA LYS A 98 -5.27 10.53 18.96
C LYS A 98 -5.62 9.27 18.19
N LEU A 99 -5.08 9.10 16.99
CA LEU A 99 -5.32 7.92 16.15
C LEU A 99 -4.76 6.63 16.78
N LEU A 100 -3.62 6.72 17.47
CA LEU A 100 -2.87 5.58 18.03
C LEU A 100 -2.82 5.59 19.56
N GLY A 101 -3.79 6.24 20.21
CA GLY A 101 -3.78 6.48 21.66
C GLY A 101 -3.60 5.20 22.47
N ASP A 102 -4.34 4.15 22.09
CA ASP A 102 -4.38 2.85 22.76
C ASP A 102 -3.33 1.83 22.25
N VAL A 103 -2.42 2.25 21.36
CA VAL A 103 -1.38 1.37 20.81
C VAL A 103 -0.12 1.44 21.67
N THR A 104 0.40 0.27 22.08
CA THR A 104 1.74 0.15 22.65
C THR A 104 2.75 -0.08 21.53
N ILE A 105 3.76 0.79 21.44
CA ILE A 105 4.82 0.76 20.43
C ILE A 105 6.11 0.22 21.05
#